data_AF-A0AAI9SWE0-F1
#
_entry.id   AF-A0AAI9SWE0-F1
#
_cell.length_a   1.000
_cell.length_b   1.000
_cell.length_c   1.000
_cell.angle_alpha   90.00
_cell.angle_beta   90.00
_cell.angle_gamma   90.00
#
_symmetry.space_group_name_H-M   'P 1'
#
loop_
_entity.id
_entity.type
_entity.pdbx_description
1 polymer ?
#
loop_
_entity_poly.entity_id
_entity_poly.type
_entity_poly.pdbx_seq_one_letter_code
_entity_poly.pdbx_strand_id
1 'polypeptide(L)'
;MASNRTTTPLSTNITTTATTTATTTTTTAASSITQGHIRCIHNSHTYSKHAILIPSSLNTLLHSDKHLKYHFHSIGGDFIRLSSYKRFKQLFHLGGGSLIKTIVFDLSTFLKQELNDEKSSIHLELKNFMTLNNSILQKREARWCLCDHQFGMKNWLYIIFGYMLQHYTEEEVNECLDDIIKMYLSARKNRISPDDIRIIRDERDIITLNTFQNFVNKVKIREDLLYGSNHQARFVSFSEANNKRIYLPPLPKLHDRELLVKALMHKEYYRLLLDPRHSFAKTMQSKGYDLSFSEYGIIRKEISFLDGLGDFFLAQETSKLIYDLCNETSTLSSSSHKVDLNVNSTTYNLIKMILATNTLMSKLTKCYNLYRGLDDEIINTRIANDYISYTLTGVLTKGKDIDEMRIYEEEFLGDFFESYMAALLIEQADVAKRFIREIYKRLLSVITETLPPQVTYQHWTTNILGRNIYCKKEIA
;
A
#
# COMPACT_ATOMS: atom_id res chain seq x y z
N MET A 1 33.50 63.48 -19.79
CA MET A 1 34.51 64.12 -18.93
C MET A 1 35.16 63.04 -18.09
N ALA A 2 36.48 62.94 -18.25
CA ALA A 2 37.53 62.29 -17.47
C ALA A 2 37.18 61.05 -16.60
N SER A 3 37.71 59.86 -16.93
CA SER A 3 39.11 59.39 -16.73
C SER A 3 39.39 59.03 -15.27
N ASN A 4 39.57 57.74 -14.95
CA ASN A 4 40.85 57.00 -14.96
C ASN A 4 41.34 56.84 -13.49
N ARG A 5 42.01 55.78 -13.03
CA ARG A 5 42.76 54.70 -13.70
C ARG A 5 43.21 53.66 -12.66
N THR A 6 43.33 52.40 -13.10
CA THR A 6 44.44 51.41 -12.92
C THR A 6 45.22 51.36 -11.60
N THR A 7 45.62 50.18 -11.09
CA THR A 7 46.68 49.34 -11.69
C THR A 7 46.73 47.89 -11.14
N THR A 8 46.80 46.93 -12.06
CA THR A 8 47.60 45.67 -11.97
C THR A 8 49.08 45.97 -12.31
N PRO A 9 50.07 45.12 -11.96
CA PRO A 9 50.55 44.03 -12.85
C PRO A 9 50.87 42.69 -12.11
N LEU A 10 50.72 41.51 -12.74
CA LEU A 10 51.73 40.68 -13.48
C LEU A 10 53.01 40.34 -12.65
N SER A 11 53.60 39.13 -12.64
CA SER A 11 53.89 38.18 -13.74
C SER A 11 54.58 36.89 -13.20
N THR A 12 54.31 35.72 -13.82
CA THR A 12 55.25 34.68 -14.38
C THR A 12 56.67 34.50 -13.80
N ASN A 13 57.32 33.32 -13.64
CA ASN A 13 57.57 32.24 -14.62
C ASN A 13 58.48 31.10 -14.03
N ILE A 14 58.31 29.87 -14.55
CA ILE A 14 59.32 28.89 -15.05
C ILE A 14 60.30 28.12 -14.11
N THR A 15 60.08 26.79 -14.07
CA THR A 15 60.96 25.63 -14.36
C THR A 15 62.46 25.64 -14.04
N THR A 16 62.95 24.64 -13.28
CA THR A 16 64.17 23.86 -13.64
C THR A 16 64.26 22.48 -12.97
N THR A 17 64.86 21.58 -13.74
CA THR A 17 65.09 20.13 -13.69
C THR A 17 66.33 19.70 -12.89
N ALA A 18 66.50 18.36 -12.76
CA ALA A 18 67.75 17.59 -12.59
C ALA A 18 68.25 17.35 -11.14
N THR A 19 68.79 16.21 -10.68
CA THR A 19 69.00 14.82 -11.15
C THR A 19 69.56 14.05 -9.94
N THR A 20 69.20 12.79 -9.70
CA THR A 20 70.16 11.82 -9.12
C THR A 20 69.78 10.39 -9.49
N THR A 21 70.78 9.65 -9.94
CA THR A 21 70.70 8.39 -10.68
C THR A 21 71.23 7.24 -9.82
N ALA A 22 70.62 6.05 -9.98
CA ALA A 22 71.15 4.69 -9.76
C ALA A 22 71.62 4.29 -8.34
N THR A 23 71.21 3.15 -7.77
CA THR A 23 71.62 1.81 -8.25
C THR A 23 70.71 0.69 -7.74
N THR A 24 70.54 -0.28 -8.64
CA THR A 24 69.81 -1.56 -8.71
C THR A 24 69.99 -2.54 -7.53
N THR A 25 68.93 -3.27 -7.14
CA THR A 25 68.97 -4.76 -7.03
C THR A 25 67.59 -5.45 -6.90
N THR A 26 67.39 -6.43 -7.79
CA THR A 26 66.61 -7.69 -7.67
C THR A 26 65.07 -7.72 -7.61
N THR A 27 64.54 -8.14 -8.77
CA THR A 27 63.28 -8.83 -9.09
C THR A 27 63.08 -10.15 -8.34
N THR A 28 61.87 -10.43 -7.82
CA THR A 28 61.01 -11.57 -8.22
C THR A 28 59.67 -11.65 -7.43
N ALA A 29 58.59 -11.75 -8.22
CA ALA A 29 57.30 -12.41 -8.00
C ALA A 29 56.44 -12.07 -6.76
N ALA A 30 55.41 -11.24 -7.01
CA ALA A 30 54.22 -11.10 -6.18
C ALA A 30 53.16 -12.18 -6.52
N SER A 31 52.60 -12.81 -5.50
CA SER A 31 51.49 -13.76 -5.58
C SER A 31 50.15 -13.03 -5.62
N SER A 32 49.34 -13.41 -6.60
CA SER A 32 48.07 -12.84 -7.06
C SER A 32 46.92 -12.89 -6.05
N ILE A 33 46.33 -11.72 -5.75
CA ILE A 33 44.94 -11.57 -5.30
C ILE A 33 44.11 -11.28 -6.56
N THR A 34 43.31 -12.26 -6.99
CA THR A 34 42.40 -12.16 -8.13
C THR A 34 41.20 -11.27 -7.77
N GLN A 35 41.33 -9.97 -8.01
CA GLN A 35 40.17 -9.11 -8.28
C GLN A 35 39.59 -9.53 -9.63
N GLY A 36 38.40 -10.15 -9.61
CA GLY A 36 37.62 -10.43 -10.80
C GLY A 36 37.17 -9.13 -11.47
N HIS A 37 38.00 -8.60 -12.36
CA HIS A 37 37.60 -7.55 -13.30
C HIS A 37 36.41 -8.02 -14.12
N ILE A 38 35.28 -7.32 -13.98
CA ILE A 38 34.16 -7.36 -14.93
C ILE A 38 34.72 -6.85 -16.27
N ARG A 39 35.09 -7.77 -17.17
CA ARG A 39 35.35 -7.45 -18.57
C ARG A 39 34.02 -7.09 -19.22
N CYS A 40 33.80 -5.80 -19.46
CA CYS A 40 32.82 -5.34 -20.43
C CYS A 40 33.14 -5.96 -21.79
N ILE A 41 32.34 -6.95 -22.21
CA ILE A 41 32.32 -7.43 -23.58
C ILE A 41 31.62 -6.32 -24.39
N HIS A 42 32.41 -5.53 -25.12
CA HIS A 42 31.92 -4.69 -26.21
C HIS A 42 31.51 -5.60 -27.37
N ASN A 43 30.28 -6.13 -27.31
CA ASN A 43 29.57 -6.57 -28.51
C ASN A 43 28.59 -5.47 -28.89
N SER A 44 28.71 -5.00 -30.13
CA SER A 44 27.87 -3.99 -30.78
C SER A 44 26.48 -4.54 -31.09
N HIS A 45 25.72 -4.88 -30.05
CA HIS A 45 24.27 -4.88 -30.12
C HIS A 45 23.79 -3.51 -29.68
N THR A 46 22.97 -2.86 -30.51
CA THR A 46 22.23 -1.65 -30.16
C THR A 46 21.26 -2.02 -29.03
N TYR A 47 21.74 -1.92 -27.80
CA TYR A 47 20.93 -2.22 -26.63
C TYR A 47 19.78 -1.23 -26.53
N SER A 48 18.59 -1.75 -26.22
CA SER A 48 17.41 -0.93 -25.94
C SER A 48 17.74 0.15 -24.90
N LYS A 49 17.21 1.37 -25.09
CA LYS A 49 17.25 2.45 -24.09
C LYS A 49 16.74 2.01 -22.70
N HIS A 50 15.98 0.91 -22.64
CA HIS A 50 15.41 0.33 -21.43
C HIS A 50 16.14 -0.92 -20.91
N ALA A 51 17.28 -1.29 -21.48
CA ALA A 51 18.06 -2.44 -21.00
C ALA A 51 18.58 -2.16 -19.58
N ILE A 52 18.37 -3.11 -18.66
CA ILE A 52 18.88 -3.05 -17.30
C ILE A 52 19.64 -4.32 -16.94
N LEU A 53 20.58 -4.17 -16.01
CA LEU A 53 21.31 -5.29 -15.44
C LEU A 53 20.48 -5.89 -14.31
N ILE A 54 20.19 -7.18 -14.36
CA ILE A 54 19.42 -7.90 -13.33
C ILE A 54 20.11 -9.19 -12.90
N PRO A 55 19.76 -9.74 -11.72
CA PRO A 55 20.20 -11.08 -11.33
C PRO A 55 19.83 -12.12 -12.39
N SER A 56 20.76 -13.04 -12.68
CA SER A 56 20.54 -14.09 -13.70
C SER A 56 19.43 -15.05 -13.30
N SER A 57 19.25 -15.26 -11.99
CA SER A 57 18.13 -15.96 -11.36
C SER A 57 16.78 -15.33 -11.74
N LEU A 58 16.64 -14.01 -11.53
CA LEU A 58 15.46 -13.25 -11.94
C LEU A 58 15.23 -13.34 -13.46
N ASN A 59 16.28 -13.19 -14.27
CA ASN A 59 16.12 -13.29 -15.72
C ASN A 59 15.63 -14.68 -16.15
N THR A 60 16.17 -15.74 -15.55
CA THR A 60 15.75 -17.13 -15.80
C THR A 60 14.28 -17.33 -15.42
N LEU A 61 13.89 -16.83 -14.24
CA LEU A 61 12.53 -16.87 -13.75
C LEU A 61 11.54 -16.19 -14.71
N LEU A 62 11.85 -14.97 -15.16
CA LEU A 62 11.01 -14.20 -16.10
C LEU A 62 10.86 -14.88 -17.47
N HIS A 63 11.87 -15.63 -17.93
CA HIS A 63 11.78 -16.43 -19.16
C HIS A 63 11.01 -17.74 -18.97
N SER A 64 11.11 -18.34 -17.78
CA SER A 64 10.48 -19.63 -17.47
C SER A 64 8.97 -19.53 -17.29
N ASP A 65 8.48 -18.42 -16.72
CA ASP A 65 7.06 -18.20 -16.51
C ASP A 65 6.63 -16.80 -17.01
N LYS A 66 5.77 -16.81 -18.04
CA LYS A 66 5.23 -15.61 -18.69
C LYS A 66 4.35 -14.76 -17.75
N HIS A 67 3.86 -15.35 -16.66
CA HIS A 67 2.96 -14.69 -15.70
C HIS A 67 3.70 -14.06 -14.53
N LEU A 68 4.89 -14.57 -14.20
CA LEU A 68 5.71 -14.14 -13.06
C LEU A 68 6.02 -12.63 -13.05
N LYS A 69 6.25 -12.04 -14.23
CA LYS A 69 6.46 -10.59 -14.37
C LYS A 69 5.28 -9.77 -13.83
N TYR A 70 4.05 -10.24 -14.01
CA TYR A 70 2.84 -9.54 -13.53
C TYR A 70 2.70 -9.68 -12.02
N HIS A 71 3.02 -10.87 -11.51
CA HIS A 71 3.01 -11.11 -10.07
C HIS A 71 4.05 -10.25 -9.34
N PHE A 72 5.30 -10.26 -9.78
CA PHE A 72 6.35 -9.41 -9.18
C PHE A 72 6.01 -7.93 -9.30
N HIS A 73 5.53 -7.48 -10.46
CA HIS A 73 5.07 -6.12 -10.63
C HIS A 73 3.96 -5.74 -9.62
N SER A 74 2.95 -6.60 -9.43
CA SER A 74 1.84 -6.31 -8.51
C SER A 74 2.30 -6.30 -7.05
N ILE A 75 3.02 -7.33 -6.63
CA ILE A 75 3.51 -7.47 -5.24
C ILE A 75 4.45 -6.33 -4.88
N GLY A 76 5.42 -6.01 -5.75
CA GLY A 76 6.38 -4.94 -5.50
C GLY A 76 5.73 -3.56 -5.49
N GLY A 77 4.77 -3.31 -6.39
CA GLY A 77 4.01 -2.05 -6.40
C GLY A 77 3.19 -1.84 -5.13
N ASP A 78 2.48 -2.88 -4.67
CA ASP A 78 1.67 -2.81 -3.45
C ASP A 78 2.55 -2.71 -2.19
N PHE A 79 3.70 -3.40 -2.15
CA PHE A 79 4.68 -3.24 -1.08
C PHE A 79 5.20 -1.81 -0.98
N ILE A 80 5.65 -1.20 -2.08
CA ILE A 80 6.14 0.18 -2.08
C ILE A 80 5.07 1.11 -1.52
N ARG A 81 3.81 0.97 -1.96
CA ARG A 81 2.71 1.81 -1.46
C ARG A 81 2.49 1.66 0.03
N LEU A 82 2.33 0.43 0.53
CA LEU A 82 2.11 0.19 1.96
C LEU A 82 3.29 0.69 2.80
N SER A 83 4.50 0.31 2.40
CA SER A 83 5.73 0.58 3.13
C SER A 83 6.09 2.07 3.13
N SER A 84 5.81 2.79 2.04
CA SER A 84 5.91 4.25 2.00
C SER A 84 4.81 4.91 2.86
N TYR A 85 3.57 4.45 2.79
CA TYR A 85 2.47 4.99 3.61
C TYR A 85 2.78 4.88 5.11
N LYS A 86 3.34 3.74 5.54
CA LYS A 86 3.83 3.52 6.91
C LYS A 86 4.94 4.50 7.31
N ARG A 87 5.96 4.69 6.46
CA ARG A 87 7.11 5.58 6.75
C ARG A 87 6.71 7.05 6.85
N PHE A 88 5.78 7.49 6.02
CA PHE A 88 5.27 8.84 6.04
C PHE A 88 4.18 9.07 7.09
N LYS A 89 3.96 8.12 8.02
CA LYS A 89 3.06 8.28 9.18
C LYS A 89 3.33 9.57 9.96
N GLN A 90 4.58 10.03 10.08
CA GLN A 90 4.86 11.28 10.80
C GLN A 90 4.30 12.54 10.11
N LEU A 91 4.13 12.51 8.77
CA LEU A 91 3.50 13.59 7.99
C LEU A 91 1.99 13.65 8.19
N PHE A 92 1.43 12.67 8.89
CA PHE A 92 0.03 12.65 9.28
C PHE A 92 -0.35 13.92 10.07
N HIS A 93 0.50 14.35 11.00
CA HIS A 93 0.29 15.56 11.80
C HIS A 93 0.34 16.87 11.00
N LEU A 94 0.72 16.81 9.73
CA LEU A 94 0.93 17.97 8.87
C LEU A 94 -0.18 18.15 7.83
N GLY A 95 -0.69 17.05 7.27
CA GLY A 95 -1.71 17.10 6.21
C GLY A 95 -2.76 15.99 6.25
N GLY A 96 -2.70 15.11 7.24
CA GLY A 96 -3.60 13.96 7.38
C GLY A 96 -3.30 12.82 6.39
N GLY A 97 -4.17 11.80 6.39
CA GLY A 97 -4.03 10.63 5.51
C GLY A 97 -4.07 10.97 4.02
N SER A 98 -4.81 12.02 3.62
CA SER A 98 -4.87 12.48 2.23
C SER A 98 -3.52 12.98 1.70
N LEU A 99 -2.75 13.71 2.50
CA LEU A 99 -1.40 14.15 2.11
C LEU A 99 -0.47 12.95 1.91
N ILE A 100 -0.55 11.96 2.81
CA ILE A 100 0.25 10.75 2.69
C ILE A 100 -0.17 9.96 1.44
N LYS A 101 -1.47 9.78 1.18
CA LYS A 101 -1.97 9.16 -0.07
C LYS A 101 -1.41 9.92 -1.28
N THR A 102 -1.46 11.26 -1.29
CA THR A 102 -0.88 12.09 -2.36
C THR A 102 0.62 11.86 -2.52
N ILE A 103 1.41 11.78 -1.44
CA ILE A 103 2.85 11.50 -1.51
C ILE A 103 3.11 10.09 -2.03
N VAL A 104 2.34 9.09 -1.63
CA VAL A 104 2.47 7.71 -2.11
C VAL A 104 2.11 7.59 -3.60
N PHE A 105 1.07 8.29 -4.04
CA PHE A 105 0.72 8.41 -5.46
C PHE A 105 1.74 9.23 -6.25
N ASP A 106 2.28 10.30 -5.65
CA ASP A 106 3.33 11.11 -6.25
C ASP A 106 4.64 10.34 -6.34
N LEU A 107 4.98 9.45 -5.40
CA LEU A 107 6.12 8.55 -5.52
C LEU A 107 5.99 7.66 -6.77
N SER A 108 4.80 7.12 -7.01
CA SER A 108 4.51 6.33 -8.22
C SER A 108 4.61 7.17 -9.50
N THR A 109 4.22 8.44 -9.43
CA THR A 109 4.25 9.39 -10.56
C THR A 109 5.67 9.93 -10.81
N PHE A 110 6.42 10.20 -9.76
CA PHE A 110 7.84 10.55 -9.73
C PHE A 110 8.65 9.47 -10.43
N LEU A 111 8.46 8.21 -10.04
CA LEU A 111 9.10 7.09 -10.71
C LEU A 111 8.78 7.09 -12.22
N LYS A 112 7.54 7.40 -12.61
CA LYS A 112 7.19 7.50 -14.04
C LYS A 112 7.82 8.72 -14.74
N GLN A 113 7.96 9.86 -14.08
CA GLN A 113 8.46 11.11 -14.67
C GLN A 113 9.99 11.11 -14.75
N GLU A 114 10.68 10.91 -13.63
CA GLU A 114 12.15 10.93 -13.57
C GLU A 114 12.77 9.78 -14.37
N LEU A 115 12.14 8.60 -14.45
CA LEU A 115 12.67 7.51 -15.27
C LEU A 115 12.58 7.77 -16.79
N ASN A 116 11.85 8.80 -17.22
CA ASN A 116 11.77 9.18 -18.63
C ASN A 116 12.52 10.48 -18.94
N ASP A 117 13.00 11.21 -17.93
CA ASP A 117 13.80 12.42 -18.12
C ASP A 117 15.30 12.10 -18.05
N GLU A 118 15.88 11.71 -19.19
CA GLU A 118 17.32 11.38 -19.30
C GLU A 118 18.27 12.51 -18.90
N LYS A 119 17.77 13.75 -18.82
CA LYS A 119 18.57 14.93 -18.44
C LYS A 119 18.59 15.16 -16.93
N SER A 120 17.73 14.47 -16.17
CA SER A 120 17.68 14.59 -14.71
C SER A 120 18.87 13.86 -14.06
N SER A 121 19.54 14.50 -13.10
CA SER A 121 20.58 13.84 -12.29
C SER A 121 19.99 12.67 -11.48
N ILE A 122 18.71 12.75 -11.15
CA ILE A 122 17.96 11.77 -10.37
C ILE A 122 17.58 10.57 -11.24
N HIS A 123 17.35 10.79 -12.54
CA HIS A 123 17.26 9.71 -13.51
C HIS A 123 18.52 8.85 -13.52
N LEU A 124 19.69 9.49 -13.55
CA LEU A 124 20.97 8.79 -13.55
C LEU A 124 21.21 8.05 -12.23
N GLU A 125 20.87 8.66 -11.09
CA GLU A 125 20.96 8.03 -9.77
C GLU A 125 20.04 6.80 -9.66
N LEU A 126 18.79 6.92 -10.13
CA LEU A 126 17.82 5.83 -10.12
C LEU A 126 18.18 4.72 -11.13
N LYS A 127 18.71 5.08 -12.30
CA LYS A 127 19.26 4.12 -13.26
C LYS A 127 20.46 3.40 -12.67
N ASN A 128 21.39 4.12 -12.04
CA ASN A 128 22.55 3.52 -11.36
C ASN A 128 22.10 2.62 -10.21
N PHE A 129 21.13 3.02 -9.40
CA PHE A 129 20.52 2.14 -8.40
C PHE A 129 20.04 0.80 -9.01
N MET A 130 19.44 0.85 -10.20
CA MET A 130 18.93 -0.32 -10.91
C MET A 130 20.02 -1.12 -11.66
N THR A 131 21.12 -0.49 -12.12
CA THR A 131 22.10 -1.10 -13.03
C THR A 131 23.52 -1.22 -12.49
N LEU A 132 23.91 -0.37 -11.55
CA LEU A 132 25.27 -0.17 -11.03
C LEU A 132 25.19 0.29 -9.56
N ASN A 133 24.94 -0.60 -8.60
CA ASN A 133 25.08 -0.20 -7.20
C ASN A 133 25.21 -1.37 -6.22
N ASN A 134 25.97 -1.11 -5.16
CA ASN A 134 26.23 -1.90 -3.92
C ASN A 134 24.95 -2.26 -3.12
N SER A 135 23.82 -2.41 -3.80
CA SER A 135 22.53 -2.85 -3.27
C SER A 135 22.62 -4.28 -2.73
N ILE A 136 21.67 -4.65 -1.87
CA ILE A 136 21.55 -6.01 -1.29
C ILE A 136 21.58 -7.10 -2.37
N LEU A 137 21.02 -6.83 -3.55
CA LEU A 137 21.06 -7.74 -4.69
C LEU A 137 22.51 -8.06 -5.08
N GLN A 138 23.42 -7.06 -5.17
CA GLN A 138 24.81 -7.31 -5.55
C GLN A 138 25.61 -8.04 -4.46
N LYS A 139 25.23 -7.87 -3.18
CA LYS A 139 25.87 -8.59 -2.06
C LYS A 139 25.56 -10.09 -2.06
N ARG A 140 24.36 -10.49 -2.53
CA ARG A 140 23.91 -11.89 -2.50
C ARG A 140 23.96 -12.61 -3.86
N GLU A 141 23.86 -11.89 -4.97
CA GLU A 141 23.77 -12.48 -6.30
C GLU A 141 25.12 -12.48 -7.01
N ALA A 142 25.65 -13.68 -7.25
CA ALA A 142 26.97 -13.86 -7.86
C ALA A 142 27.01 -13.64 -9.39
N ARG A 143 25.86 -13.64 -10.07
CA ARG A 143 25.78 -13.56 -11.54
C ARG A 143 24.70 -12.59 -12.00
N TRP A 144 25.13 -11.61 -12.78
CA TRP A 144 24.28 -10.57 -13.37
C TRP A 144 24.26 -10.70 -14.88
N CYS A 145 23.11 -10.41 -15.49
CA CYS A 145 22.95 -10.42 -16.94
C CYS A 145 22.21 -9.16 -17.40
N LEU A 146 22.52 -8.70 -18.60
CA LEU A 146 21.80 -7.61 -19.22
C LEU A 146 20.49 -8.17 -19.76
N CYS A 147 19.37 -7.68 -19.26
CA CYS A 147 18.06 -8.06 -19.74
C CYS A 147 17.58 -7.08 -20.81
N ASP A 148 17.12 -7.63 -21.93
CA ASP A 148 16.60 -6.92 -23.09
C ASP A 148 15.07 -6.79 -23.09
N HIS A 149 14.41 -7.28 -22.04
CA HIS A 149 12.95 -7.21 -21.94
C HIS A 149 12.48 -5.75 -22.04
N GLN A 150 11.53 -5.51 -22.93
CA GLN A 150 10.96 -4.19 -23.21
C GLN A 150 9.94 -3.77 -22.13
N PHE A 151 10.37 -3.69 -20.88
CA PHE A 151 9.57 -3.11 -19.80
C PHE A 151 9.97 -1.66 -19.58
N GLY A 152 8.98 -0.80 -19.29
CA GLY A 152 9.27 0.54 -18.79
C GLY A 152 10.01 0.44 -17.44
N MET A 153 10.98 1.31 -17.20
CA MET A 153 11.83 1.28 -16.01
C MET A 153 11.05 1.27 -14.68
N LYS A 154 9.89 1.93 -14.60
CA LYS A 154 9.03 1.88 -13.39
C LYS A 154 8.55 0.46 -13.09
N ASN A 155 8.26 -0.32 -14.13
CA ASN A 155 7.79 -1.69 -14.00
C ASN A 155 8.94 -2.58 -13.55
N TRP A 156 10.16 -2.29 -14.00
CA TRP A 156 11.36 -2.97 -13.52
C TRP A 156 11.58 -2.77 -12.03
N LEU A 157 11.41 -1.54 -11.52
CA LEU A 157 11.51 -1.31 -10.08
C LEU A 157 10.53 -2.18 -9.30
N TYR A 158 9.26 -2.22 -9.72
CA TYR A 158 8.26 -3.06 -9.07
C TYR A 158 8.60 -4.55 -9.19
N ILE A 159 9.07 -5.01 -10.34
CA ILE A 159 9.50 -6.40 -10.54
C ILE A 159 10.67 -6.76 -9.62
N ILE A 160 11.65 -5.86 -9.46
CA ILE A 160 12.79 -6.08 -8.57
C ILE A 160 12.34 -6.16 -7.11
N PHE A 161 11.52 -5.21 -6.63
CA PHE A 161 10.98 -5.29 -5.27
C PHE A 161 10.13 -6.56 -5.06
N GLY A 162 9.34 -6.94 -6.07
CA GLY A 162 8.57 -8.19 -6.06
C GLY A 162 9.45 -9.43 -5.95
N TYR A 163 10.56 -9.49 -6.69
CA TYR A 163 11.57 -10.54 -6.58
C TYR A 163 12.23 -10.54 -5.19
N MET A 164 12.62 -9.37 -4.70
CA MET A 164 13.26 -9.26 -3.39
C MET A 164 12.39 -9.80 -2.27
N LEU A 165 11.08 -9.50 -2.29
CA LEU A 165 10.13 -9.98 -1.28
C LEU A 165 9.96 -11.50 -1.23
N GLN A 166 10.43 -12.22 -2.27
CA GLN A 166 10.35 -13.67 -2.35
C GLN A 166 11.65 -14.37 -1.97
N HIS A 167 12.78 -13.68 -2.13
CA HIS A 167 14.11 -14.28 -2.01
C HIS A 167 14.98 -13.66 -0.90
N TYR A 168 14.52 -12.58 -0.27
CA TYR A 168 15.25 -11.81 0.74
C TYR A 168 14.39 -11.56 1.97
N THR A 169 15.03 -11.12 3.06
CA THR A 169 14.35 -10.77 4.31
C THR A 169 13.55 -9.48 4.16
N GLU A 170 12.45 -9.32 4.92
CA GLU A 170 11.59 -8.14 4.83
C GLU A 170 12.38 -6.87 5.22
N GLU A 171 13.33 -6.98 6.14
CA GLU A 171 14.26 -5.93 6.57
C GLU A 171 15.14 -5.45 5.40
N GLU A 172 15.75 -6.38 4.68
CA GLU A 172 16.57 -6.09 3.50
C GLU A 172 15.76 -5.35 2.41
N VAL A 173 14.54 -5.79 2.14
CA VAL A 173 13.68 -5.10 1.16
C VAL A 173 13.33 -3.68 1.64
N ASN A 174 13.14 -3.50 2.95
CA ASN A 174 12.87 -2.19 3.52
C ASN A 174 14.07 -1.23 3.42
N GLU A 175 15.29 -1.69 3.67
CA GLU A 175 16.50 -0.87 3.47
C GLU A 175 16.61 -0.38 2.02
N CYS A 176 16.31 -1.27 1.06
CA CYS A 176 16.30 -0.94 -0.36
C CYS A 176 15.25 0.15 -0.71
N LEU A 177 14.07 0.09 -0.07
CA LEU A 177 13.04 1.11 -0.24
C LEU A 177 13.44 2.46 0.37
N ASP A 178 14.20 2.47 1.47
CA ASP A 178 14.65 3.72 2.10
C ASP A 178 15.51 4.54 1.15
N ASP A 179 16.36 3.89 0.34
CA ASP A 179 17.18 4.56 -0.66
C ASP A 179 16.35 5.19 -1.77
N ILE A 180 15.29 4.50 -2.25
CA ILE A 180 14.32 5.07 -3.20
C ILE A 180 13.61 6.30 -2.61
N ILE A 181 13.22 6.22 -1.34
CA ILE A 181 12.54 7.33 -0.65
C ILE A 181 13.50 8.52 -0.48
N LYS A 182 14.77 8.29 -0.14
CA LYS A 182 15.79 9.36 -0.07
C LYS A 182 15.97 10.06 -1.41
N MET A 183 16.02 9.31 -2.51
CA MET A 183 16.09 9.87 -3.87
C MET A 183 14.84 10.71 -4.17
N TYR A 184 13.64 10.20 -3.87
CA TYR A 184 12.38 10.93 -4.04
C TYR A 184 12.35 12.25 -3.24
N LEU A 185 12.72 12.20 -1.95
CA LEU A 185 12.74 13.37 -1.10
C LEU A 185 13.76 14.40 -1.59
N SER A 186 14.91 13.95 -2.08
CA SER A 186 15.93 14.83 -2.66
C SER A 186 15.45 15.53 -3.93
N ALA A 187 14.66 14.85 -4.77
CA ALA A 187 14.04 15.41 -5.96
C ALA A 187 12.96 16.45 -5.66
N ARG A 188 12.21 16.22 -4.58
CA ARG A 188 11.02 17.00 -4.22
C ARG A 188 11.28 18.07 -3.16
N LYS A 189 12.55 18.34 -2.81
CA LYS A 189 12.96 19.35 -1.79
C LYS A 189 12.28 20.72 -1.94
N ASN A 190 11.84 21.09 -3.14
CA ASN A 190 11.24 22.39 -3.45
C ASN A 190 9.71 22.37 -3.62
N ARG A 191 9.03 21.22 -3.51
CA ARG A 191 7.57 21.10 -3.77
C ARG A 191 6.70 21.07 -2.52
N ILE A 192 7.25 20.74 -1.36
CA ILE A 192 6.52 20.81 -0.09
C ILE A 192 6.88 22.16 0.54
N SER A 193 6.09 23.20 0.25
CA SER A 193 6.27 24.50 0.90
C SER A 193 6.05 24.34 2.40
N PRO A 194 6.97 24.80 3.28
CA PRO A 194 6.75 24.86 4.72
C PRO A 194 5.46 25.60 5.11
N ASP A 195 4.98 26.49 4.25
CA ASP A 195 3.77 27.29 4.46
C ASP A 195 2.47 26.53 4.13
N ASP A 196 2.52 25.51 3.27
CA ASP A 196 1.37 24.63 2.96
C ASP A 196 1.15 23.55 4.03
N ILE A 197 2.14 23.41 4.93
CA ILE A 197 2.13 22.46 6.03
C ILE A 197 1.44 23.14 7.22
N ARG A 198 0.12 22.93 7.37
CA ARG A 198 -0.58 23.32 8.60
C ARG A 198 -0.12 22.41 9.74
N ILE A 199 0.99 22.78 10.38
CA ILE A 199 1.46 22.15 11.61
C ILE A 199 0.39 22.39 12.68
N ILE A 200 -0.04 21.33 13.37
CA ILE A 200 -0.91 21.41 14.55
C ILE A 200 -0.18 22.27 15.60
N ARG A 201 -0.50 23.57 15.64
CA ARG A 201 0.08 24.57 16.57
C ARG A 201 -0.96 25.46 17.21
N ASP A 202 -2.22 25.40 16.77
CA ASP A 202 -3.30 26.21 17.32
C ASP A 202 -3.79 25.59 18.65
N GLU A 203 -3.91 26.40 19.70
CA GLU A 203 -4.46 25.99 20.99
C GLU A 203 -5.85 25.34 20.85
N ARG A 204 -6.63 25.80 19.86
CA ARG A 204 -7.94 25.23 19.53
C ARG A 204 -7.86 23.79 19.02
N ASP A 205 -6.87 23.48 18.18
CA ASP A 205 -6.64 22.13 17.68
C ASP A 205 -6.23 21.20 18.83
N ILE A 206 -5.38 21.67 19.75
CA ILE A 206 -4.97 20.93 20.96
C ILE A 206 -6.19 20.63 21.85
N ILE A 207 -7.05 21.61 22.11
CA ILE A 207 -8.24 21.41 22.94
C ILE A 207 -9.23 20.43 22.30
N THR A 208 -9.38 20.51 20.98
CA THR A 208 -10.22 19.60 20.19
C THR A 208 -9.71 18.16 20.28
N LEU A 209 -8.40 17.95 20.05
CA LEU A 209 -7.75 16.64 20.16
C LEU A 209 -7.82 16.09 21.58
N ASN A 210 -7.60 16.90 22.61
CA ASN A 210 -7.73 16.47 24.00
C ASN A 210 -9.17 16.05 24.35
N THR A 211 -10.16 16.77 23.83
CA THR A 211 -11.58 16.41 24.03
C THR A 211 -11.92 15.12 23.27
N PHE A 212 -11.34 14.92 22.08
CA PHE A 212 -11.49 13.70 21.29
C PHE A 212 -10.84 12.50 21.99
N GLN A 213 -9.62 12.65 22.51
CA GLN A 213 -8.94 11.61 23.27
C GLN A 213 -9.74 11.22 24.53
N ASN A 214 -10.36 12.20 25.20
CA ASN A 214 -11.25 11.91 26.34
C ASN A 214 -12.46 11.06 25.93
N PHE A 215 -13.03 11.30 24.75
CA PHE A 215 -14.09 10.44 24.20
C PHE A 215 -13.55 9.02 23.95
N VAL A 216 -12.42 8.89 23.25
CA VAL A 216 -11.79 7.61 22.91
C VAL A 216 -11.52 6.77 24.17
N ASN A 217 -11.04 7.39 25.24
CA ASN A 217 -10.76 6.71 26.49
C ASN A 217 -12.04 6.20 27.18
N LYS A 218 -13.17 6.91 27.05
CA LYS A 218 -14.41 6.67 27.83
C LYS A 218 -15.46 5.83 27.11
N VAL A 219 -15.53 5.88 25.77
CA VAL A 219 -16.59 5.19 25.01
C VAL A 219 -16.56 3.69 25.26
N LYS A 220 -17.70 3.09 25.62
CA LYS A 220 -17.75 1.65 25.91
C LYS A 220 -17.63 0.85 24.62
N ILE A 221 -16.99 -0.33 24.69
CA ILE A 221 -16.85 -1.25 23.56
C ILE A 221 -17.76 -2.44 23.83
N ARG A 222 -18.52 -2.86 22.81
CA ARG A 222 -19.40 -4.03 22.86
C ARG A 222 -18.59 -5.30 22.60
N GLU A 223 -17.76 -5.67 23.56
CA GLU A 223 -16.88 -6.85 23.52
C GLU A 223 -17.65 -8.15 23.28
N ASP A 224 -18.86 -8.26 23.81
CA ASP A 224 -19.79 -9.37 23.59
C ASP A 224 -20.22 -9.45 22.13
N LEU A 225 -20.52 -8.31 21.49
CA LEU A 225 -20.90 -8.24 20.09
C LEU A 225 -19.72 -8.57 19.17
N LEU A 226 -18.51 -8.13 19.50
CA LEU A 226 -17.32 -8.33 18.69
C LEU A 226 -16.73 -9.76 18.87
N TYR A 227 -16.68 -10.27 20.10
CA TYR A 227 -15.92 -11.48 20.45
C TYR A 227 -16.65 -12.52 21.32
N GLY A 228 -17.93 -12.32 21.64
CA GLY A 228 -18.69 -13.21 22.53
C GLY A 228 -18.88 -14.65 22.04
N SER A 229 -19.28 -15.55 22.93
CA SER A 229 -19.41 -17.00 22.67
C SER A 229 -20.70 -17.39 21.92
N ASN A 230 -21.71 -16.51 21.89
CA ASN A 230 -23.05 -16.78 21.31
C ASN A 230 -23.14 -16.50 19.79
N HIS A 231 -22.02 -16.23 19.12
CA HIS A 231 -22.00 -16.01 17.67
C HIS A 231 -22.03 -17.35 16.93
N GLN A 232 -23.23 -17.87 16.68
CA GLN A 232 -23.48 -18.90 15.67
C GLN A 232 -22.61 -18.63 14.43
N ALA A 233 -21.86 -19.64 13.99
CA ALA A 233 -20.72 -19.52 13.09
C ALA A 233 -20.91 -18.43 12.01
N ARG A 234 -20.26 -17.26 12.22
CA ARG A 234 -20.33 -16.11 11.31
C ARG A 234 -20.03 -16.59 9.90
N PHE A 235 -20.84 -16.22 8.92
CA PHE A 235 -20.62 -16.67 7.55
C PHE A 235 -20.94 -15.60 6.52
N VAL A 236 -20.25 -15.67 5.40
CA VAL A 236 -20.56 -14.89 4.19
C VAL A 236 -21.25 -15.81 3.19
N SER A 237 -22.29 -15.31 2.51
CA SER A 237 -22.92 -15.97 1.36
C SER A 237 -22.39 -15.38 0.04
N PHE A 238 -22.12 -16.26 -0.93
CA PHE A 238 -21.67 -15.89 -2.28
C PHE A 238 -22.80 -15.28 -3.12
N SER A 239 -23.88 -16.03 -3.26
CA SER A 239 -25.14 -15.54 -3.83
C SER A 239 -26.31 -16.08 -3.03
N GLU A 240 -27.39 -15.32 -2.99
CA GLU A 240 -28.66 -15.77 -2.42
C GLU A 240 -29.17 -17.03 -3.13
N ALA A 241 -28.86 -17.19 -4.43
CA ALA A 241 -29.30 -18.31 -5.24
C ALA A 241 -28.61 -19.64 -4.92
N ASN A 242 -27.32 -19.64 -4.53
CA ASN A 242 -26.54 -20.87 -4.36
C ASN A 242 -26.41 -21.34 -2.89
N ASN A 243 -26.87 -20.54 -1.92
CA ASN A 243 -26.90 -20.83 -0.47
C ASN A 243 -25.61 -21.41 0.15
N LYS A 244 -24.46 -21.33 -0.53
CA LYS A 244 -23.16 -21.75 0.00
C LYS A 244 -22.67 -20.74 1.02
N ARG A 245 -22.38 -21.22 2.23
CA ARG A 245 -21.90 -20.44 3.37
C ARG A 245 -20.39 -20.59 3.54
N ILE A 246 -19.69 -19.48 3.65
CA ILE A 246 -18.27 -19.43 4.01
C ILE A 246 -18.20 -19.09 5.48
N TYR A 247 -17.90 -20.07 6.31
CA TYR A 247 -17.68 -19.81 7.73
C TYR A 247 -16.42 -18.97 7.91
N LEU A 248 -16.54 -17.90 8.68
CA LEU A 248 -15.47 -16.97 8.95
C LEU A 248 -14.68 -17.40 10.20
N PRO A 249 -13.36 -17.19 10.24
CA PRO A 249 -12.58 -17.35 11.47
C PRO A 249 -13.01 -16.31 12.53
N PRO A 250 -12.75 -16.56 13.81
CA PRO A 250 -12.99 -15.58 14.87
C PRO A 250 -12.25 -14.26 14.60
N LEU A 251 -12.86 -13.13 14.97
CA LEU A 251 -12.21 -11.83 14.86
C LEU A 251 -11.05 -11.76 15.87
N PRO A 252 -9.80 -11.52 15.44
CA PRO A 252 -8.68 -11.40 16.36
C PRO A 252 -8.84 -10.16 17.25
N LYS A 253 -8.52 -10.29 18.54
CA LYS A 253 -8.66 -9.20 19.52
C LYS A 253 -7.51 -8.20 19.40
N LEU A 254 -7.85 -6.91 19.39
CA LEU A 254 -6.93 -5.80 19.64
C LEU A 254 -6.84 -5.54 21.14
N HIS A 255 -5.62 -5.46 21.67
CA HIS A 255 -5.39 -5.20 23.10
C HIS A 255 -5.22 -3.71 23.38
N ASP A 256 -4.73 -2.93 22.41
CA ASP A 256 -4.68 -1.47 22.53
C ASP A 256 -6.09 -0.91 22.37
N ARG A 257 -6.62 -0.39 23.47
CA ARG A 257 -7.97 0.20 23.53
C ARG A 257 -8.11 1.42 22.63
N GLU A 258 -7.11 2.31 22.62
CA GLU A 258 -7.18 3.53 21.82
C GLU A 258 -7.23 3.17 20.34
N LEU A 259 -6.36 2.24 19.93
CA LEU A 259 -6.29 1.74 18.58
C LEU A 259 -7.57 1.00 18.17
N LEU A 260 -8.13 0.16 19.05
CA LEU A 260 -9.40 -0.53 18.82
C LEU A 260 -10.55 0.45 18.66
N VAL A 261 -10.67 1.46 19.54
CA VAL A 261 -11.73 2.47 19.41
C VAL A 261 -11.59 3.20 18.08
N LYS A 262 -10.40 3.68 17.73
CA LYS A 262 -10.15 4.37 16.44
C LYS A 262 -10.46 3.47 15.24
N ALA A 263 -10.15 2.18 15.32
CA ALA A 263 -10.47 1.21 14.28
C ALA A 263 -11.97 0.95 14.10
N LEU A 264 -12.76 1.15 15.15
CA LEU A 264 -14.23 1.06 15.13
C LEU A 264 -14.89 2.42 14.83
N MET A 265 -14.13 3.42 14.37
CA MET A 265 -14.63 4.72 13.96
C MET A 265 -14.46 4.90 12.46
N HIS A 266 -15.54 5.24 11.78
CA HIS A 266 -15.47 5.72 10.39
C HIS A 266 -14.96 7.17 10.36
N LYS A 267 -14.31 7.58 9.25
CA LYS A 267 -13.81 8.96 9.08
C LYS A 267 -14.88 10.04 9.29
N GLU A 268 -16.16 9.72 9.08
CA GLU A 268 -17.30 10.62 9.26
C GLU A 268 -17.74 10.79 10.73
N TYR A 269 -17.16 10.04 11.68
CA TYR A 269 -17.46 10.20 13.11
C TYR A 269 -17.23 11.61 13.61
N TYR A 270 -16.29 12.36 13.03
CA TYR A 270 -16.06 13.75 13.41
C TYR A 270 -17.32 14.62 13.27
N ARG A 271 -18.21 14.33 12.30
CA ARG A 271 -19.52 15.01 12.17
C ARG A 271 -20.54 14.48 13.16
N LEU A 272 -20.48 13.18 13.46
CA LEU A 272 -21.38 12.51 14.41
C LEU A 272 -21.16 12.99 15.84
N LEU A 273 -19.91 13.20 16.24
CA LEU A 273 -19.51 13.73 17.54
C LEU A 273 -20.06 15.14 17.82
N LEU A 274 -20.38 15.88 16.76
CA LEU A 274 -20.91 17.25 16.80
C LEU A 274 -22.44 17.31 16.88
N ASP A 275 -23.14 16.17 17.03
CA ASP A 275 -24.57 16.19 17.38
C ASP A 275 -24.75 16.91 18.72
N PRO A 276 -25.59 17.95 18.84
CA PRO A 276 -25.75 18.74 20.08
C PRO A 276 -26.15 17.92 21.31
N ARG A 277 -26.72 16.73 21.11
CA ARG A 277 -27.10 15.82 22.20
C ARG A 277 -25.89 15.05 22.74
N HIS A 278 -24.86 14.87 21.92
CA HIS A 278 -23.68 14.09 22.22
C HIS A 278 -22.76 14.82 23.22
N SER A 279 -22.08 14.04 24.08
CA SER A 279 -21.26 14.57 25.17
C SER A 279 -20.08 15.42 24.67
N PHE A 280 -19.46 15.01 23.55
CA PHE A 280 -18.38 15.77 22.91
C PHE A 280 -18.83 17.18 22.50
N ALA A 281 -19.96 17.29 21.78
CA ALA A 281 -20.50 18.57 21.33
C ALA A 281 -20.81 19.51 22.50
N LYS A 282 -21.43 18.99 23.57
CA LYS A 282 -21.72 19.75 24.79
C LYS A 282 -20.45 20.30 25.43
N THR A 283 -19.39 19.49 25.53
CA THR A 283 -18.09 19.95 26.05
C THR A 283 -17.50 21.06 25.18
N MET A 284 -17.55 20.91 23.85
CA MET A 284 -17.02 21.95 22.94
C MET A 284 -17.80 23.26 23.03
N GLN A 285 -19.14 23.19 23.05
CA GLN A 285 -19.99 24.37 23.24
C GLN A 285 -19.75 25.06 24.58
N SER A 286 -19.56 24.30 25.67
CA SER A 286 -19.27 24.86 27.00
C SER A 286 -17.94 25.63 27.06
N LYS A 287 -17.02 25.31 26.15
CA LYS A 287 -15.73 26.01 25.98
C LYS A 287 -15.81 27.15 24.96
N GLY A 288 -16.99 27.46 24.43
CA GLY A 288 -17.22 28.56 23.49
C GLY A 288 -16.92 28.23 22.02
N TYR A 289 -16.79 26.95 21.65
CA TYR A 289 -16.57 26.54 20.26
C TYR A 289 -17.89 26.34 19.50
N ASP A 290 -17.91 26.78 18.24
CA ASP A 290 -18.98 26.42 17.31
C ASP A 290 -18.89 24.93 16.91
N LEU A 291 -19.98 24.37 16.42
CA LEU A 291 -20.09 22.98 15.96
C LEU A 291 -19.94 22.86 14.43
N SER A 292 -19.28 23.82 13.80
CA SER A 292 -19.04 23.82 12.35
C SER A 292 -18.05 22.73 11.93
N PHE A 293 -18.43 21.89 10.97
CA PHE A 293 -17.63 20.74 10.52
C PHE A 293 -16.22 21.10 10.04
N SER A 294 -16.03 22.30 9.47
CA SER A 294 -14.72 22.74 8.96
C SER A 294 -13.67 22.85 10.06
N GLU A 295 -14.09 23.11 11.30
CA GLU A 295 -13.19 23.33 12.44
C GLU A 295 -12.69 22.02 13.05
N TYR A 296 -13.38 20.90 12.82
CA TYR A 296 -13.08 19.59 13.42
C TYR A 296 -12.44 18.61 12.44
N GLY A 297 -11.99 19.10 11.28
CA GLY A 297 -11.34 18.27 10.25
C GLY A 297 -10.08 17.54 10.75
N ILE A 298 -9.46 18.01 11.84
CA ILE A 298 -8.32 17.35 12.47
C ILE A 298 -8.67 15.95 13.01
N ILE A 299 -9.88 15.76 13.56
CA ILE A 299 -10.37 14.46 14.02
C ILE A 299 -10.58 13.51 12.84
N ARG A 300 -11.15 14.02 11.74
CA ARG A 300 -11.32 13.24 10.50
C ARG A 300 -9.97 12.72 10.01
N LYS A 301 -8.96 13.60 10.00
CA LYS A 301 -7.60 13.21 9.66
C LYS A 301 -7.19 12.04 10.56
N GLU A 302 -7.31 12.18 11.89
CA GLU A 302 -6.78 11.22 12.87
C GLU A 302 -7.32 9.81 12.66
N ILE A 303 -8.61 9.71 12.36
CA ILE A 303 -9.29 8.44 12.11
C ILE A 303 -8.96 7.88 10.71
N SER A 304 -8.88 8.75 9.69
CA SER A 304 -8.69 8.33 8.28
C SER A 304 -7.35 7.63 7.97
N PHE A 305 -6.37 7.72 8.88
CA PHE A 305 -5.08 7.06 8.67
C PHE A 305 -5.23 5.53 8.58
N LEU A 306 -6.08 4.94 9.43
CA LEU A 306 -6.25 3.49 9.54
C LEU A 306 -6.89 2.91 8.28
N ASP A 307 -7.98 3.49 7.77
CA ASP A 307 -8.59 3.10 6.48
C ASP A 307 -7.52 3.02 5.39
N GLY A 308 -6.74 4.09 5.19
CA GLY A 308 -5.76 4.11 4.13
C GLY A 308 -4.64 3.08 4.30
N LEU A 309 -4.22 2.82 5.55
CA LEU A 309 -3.23 1.78 5.82
C LEU A 309 -3.81 0.38 5.58
N GLY A 310 -5.08 0.18 5.90
CA GLY A 310 -5.82 -1.07 5.74
C GLY A 310 -6.01 -1.44 4.29
N ASP A 311 -6.44 -0.50 3.46
CA ASP A 311 -6.57 -0.65 2.01
C ASP A 311 -5.25 -1.13 1.37
N PHE A 312 -4.15 -0.41 1.63
CA PHE A 312 -2.83 -0.80 1.10
C PHE A 312 -2.38 -2.18 1.60
N PHE A 313 -2.68 -2.53 2.86
CA PHE A 313 -2.32 -3.82 3.42
C PHE A 313 -3.11 -4.97 2.78
N LEU A 314 -4.43 -4.80 2.64
CA LEU A 314 -5.31 -5.77 2.02
C LEU A 314 -4.94 -5.98 0.55
N ALA A 315 -4.61 -4.92 -0.19
CA ALA A 315 -4.11 -5.00 -1.55
C ALA A 315 -2.81 -5.82 -1.65
N GLN A 316 -1.84 -5.57 -0.74
CA GLN A 316 -0.58 -6.31 -0.71
C GLN A 316 -0.78 -7.80 -0.38
N GLU A 317 -1.56 -8.11 0.67
CA GLU A 317 -1.81 -9.50 1.06
C GLU A 317 -2.61 -10.26 0.01
N THR A 318 -3.51 -9.59 -0.70
CA THR A 318 -4.20 -10.15 -1.87
C THR A 318 -3.19 -10.52 -2.96
N SER A 319 -2.30 -9.59 -3.33
CA SER A 319 -1.27 -9.83 -4.35
C SER A 319 -0.33 -10.99 -3.97
N LYS A 320 0.05 -11.08 -2.69
CA LYS A 320 0.93 -12.13 -2.16
C LYS A 320 0.23 -13.49 -2.13
N LEU A 321 -1.02 -13.56 -1.67
CA LEU A 321 -1.78 -14.82 -1.67
C LEU A 321 -1.97 -15.37 -3.09
N ILE A 322 -2.32 -14.52 -4.06
CA ILE A 322 -2.51 -15.00 -5.43
C ILE A 322 -1.21 -15.58 -5.98
N TYR A 323 -0.07 -14.94 -5.67
CA TYR A 323 1.24 -15.47 -6.04
C TYR A 323 1.55 -16.81 -5.36
N ASP A 324 1.34 -16.91 -4.03
CA ASP A 324 1.56 -18.15 -3.28
C ASP A 324 0.74 -19.30 -3.89
N LEU A 325 -0.52 -19.05 -4.26
CA LEU A 325 -1.39 -20.03 -4.94
C LEU A 325 -0.85 -20.46 -6.30
N CYS A 326 -0.29 -19.54 -7.10
CA CYS A 326 0.28 -19.86 -8.42
C CYS A 326 1.55 -20.70 -8.29
N ASN A 327 2.38 -20.42 -7.28
CA ASN A 327 3.63 -21.15 -7.05
C ASN A 327 3.41 -22.51 -6.37
N GLU A 328 2.47 -22.64 -5.43
CA GLU A 328 2.14 -23.92 -4.79
C GLU A 328 1.62 -24.95 -5.82
N THR A 329 0.89 -24.52 -6.85
CA THR A 329 0.50 -25.38 -7.99
C THR A 329 1.68 -25.94 -8.78
N SER A 330 2.86 -25.34 -8.69
CA SER A 330 4.04 -25.73 -9.50
C SER A 330 5.00 -26.70 -8.80
N THR A 331 4.93 -26.85 -7.47
CA THR A 331 6.00 -27.55 -6.72
C THR A 331 5.59 -28.65 -5.74
N LEU A 332 4.31 -28.88 -5.41
CA LEU A 332 3.98 -30.01 -4.52
C LEU A 332 2.66 -30.70 -4.90
N SER A 333 2.81 -31.89 -5.47
CA SER A 333 1.79 -32.93 -5.50
C SER A 333 1.41 -33.34 -4.07
N SER A 334 0.11 -33.60 -3.84
CA SER A 334 -0.44 -34.41 -2.71
C SER A 334 -1.00 -33.68 -1.47
N SER A 335 -1.80 -32.61 -1.62
CA SER A 335 -2.75 -32.22 -0.56
C SER A 335 -4.16 -32.03 -1.15
N SER A 336 -5.17 -32.52 -0.43
CA SER A 336 -6.55 -32.76 -0.88
C SER A 336 -7.44 -31.53 -1.06
N HIS A 337 -6.85 -30.34 -1.21
CA HIS A 337 -7.58 -29.09 -1.51
C HIS A 337 -6.81 -28.30 -2.56
N LYS A 338 -6.66 -28.89 -3.75
CA LYS A 338 -5.93 -28.27 -4.85
C LYS A 338 -6.84 -27.25 -5.55
N VAL A 339 -6.52 -25.98 -5.36
CA VAL A 339 -7.09 -24.88 -6.13
C VAL A 339 -6.29 -24.81 -7.44
N ASP A 340 -6.67 -25.60 -8.46
CA ASP A 340 -6.05 -25.58 -9.79
C ASP A 340 -6.53 -24.34 -10.57
N LEU A 341 -6.06 -23.16 -10.14
CA LEU A 341 -6.26 -21.93 -10.89
C LEU A 341 -5.14 -21.78 -11.91
N ASN A 342 -5.45 -21.97 -13.19
CA ASN A 342 -4.57 -21.51 -14.26
C ASN A 342 -4.65 -19.97 -14.32
N VAL A 343 -3.85 -19.29 -13.49
CA VAL A 343 -3.94 -17.83 -13.30
C VAL A 343 -3.17 -17.11 -14.40
N ASN A 344 -3.86 -16.75 -15.48
CA ASN A 344 -3.36 -15.76 -16.41
C ASN A 344 -3.55 -14.32 -15.87
N SER A 345 -3.05 -13.30 -16.56
CA SER A 345 -3.15 -11.89 -16.12
C SER A 345 -4.61 -11.42 -15.90
N THR A 346 -5.56 -11.92 -16.70
CA THR A 346 -6.99 -11.60 -16.54
C THR A 346 -7.55 -12.22 -15.28
N THR A 347 -7.27 -13.52 -15.05
CA THR A 347 -7.66 -14.23 -13.83
C THR A 347 -7.04 -13.59 -12.58
N TYR A 348 -5.77 -13.17 -12.66
CA TYR A 348 -5.07 -12.47 -11.57
C TYR A 348 -5.81 -11.18 -11.18
N ASN A 349 -6.11 -10.34 -12.17
CA ASN A 349 -6.81 -9.08 -11.94
C ASN A 349 -8.24 -9.29 -11.44
N LEU A 350 -8.92 -10.33 -11.91
CA LEU A 350 -10.27 -10.67 -11.45
C LEU A 350 -10.27 -11.12 -9.97
N ILE A 351 -9.36 -12.02 -9.60
CA ILE A 351 -9.22 -12.47 -8.21
C ILE A 351 -8.84 -11.29 -7.31
N LYS A 352 -7.88 -10.47 -7.76
CA LYS A 352 -7.45 -9.27 -7.04
C LYS A 352 -8.62 -8.32 -6.82
N MET A 353 -9.42 -8.07 -7.85
CA MET A 353 -10.60 -7.22 -7.76
C MET A 353 -11.60 -7.77 -6.74
N ILE A 354 -11.91 -9.07 -6.76
CA ILE A 354 -12.89 -9.69 -5.87
C ILE A 354 -12.46 -9.65 -4.40
N LEU A 355 -11.23 -10.10 -4.11
CA LEU A 355 -10.71 -10.19 -2.75
C LEU A 355 -10.50 -8.82 -2.10
N ALA A 356 -10.29 -7.77 -2.90
CA ALA A 356 -10.13 -6.39 -2.43
C ALA A 356 -11.33 -5.48 -2.78
N THR A 357 -12.54 -6.02 -2.90
CA THR A 357 -13.75 -5.18 -3.12
C THR A 357 -14.37 -4.66 -1.83
N ASN A 358 -14.87 -3.42 -1.87
CA ASN A 358 -15.74 -2.85 -0.82
C ASN A 358 -16.98 -3.72 -0.57
N THR A 359 -17.47 -4.45 -1.58
CA THR A 359 -18.56 -5.42 -1.40
C THR A 359 -18.17 -6.55 -0.44
N LEU A 360 -16.98 -7.14 -0.59
CA LEU A 360 -16.50 -8.15 0.36
C LEU A 360 -16.23 -7.54 1.74
N MET A 361 -15.54 -6.40 1.79
CA MET A 361 -15.21 -5.73 3.05
C MET A 361 -16.46 -5.33 3.84
N SER A 362 -17.49 -4.80 3.18
CA SER A 362 -18.77 -4.48 3.81
C SER A 362 -19.51 -5.73 4.32
N LYS A 363 -19.47 -6.85 3.58
CA LYS A 363 -20.00 -8.15 4.07
C LYS A 363 -19.26 -8.60 5.33
N LEU A 364 -17.93 -8.50 5.36
CA LEU A 364 -17.12 -8.84 6.53
C LEU A 364 -17.43 -7.91 7.72
N THR A 365 -17.48 -6.59 7.51
CA THR A 365 -17.91 -5.60 8.51
C THR A 365 -19.24 -5.96 9.15
N LYS A 366 -20.22 -6.36 8.33
CA LYS A 366 -21.55 -6.79 8.81
C LYS A 366 -21.47 -8.07 9.63
N CYS A 367 -20.77 -9.10 9.14
CA CYS A 367 -20.65 -10.38 9.84
C CYS A 367 -19.92 -10.24 11.20
N TYR A 368 -18.95 -9.34 11.27
CA TYR A 368 -18.17 -9.05 12.48
C TYR A 368 -18.78 -7.94 13.36
N ASN A 369 -19.86 -7.30 12.92
CA ASN A 369 -20.51 -6.16 13.59
C ASN A 369 -19.59 -4.97 13.91
N LEU A 370 -18.56 -4.73 13.10
CA LEU A 370 -17.55 -3.68 13.39
C LEU A 370 -18.19 -2.28 13.49
N TYR A 371 -19.14 -1.98 12.60
CA TYR A 371 -19.87 -0.71 12.55
C TYR A 371 -20.76 -0.43 13.78
N ARG A 372 -20.96 -1.43 14.65
CA ARG A 372 -21.71 -1.35 15.92
C ARG A 372 -20.83 -1.66 17.15
N GLY A 373 -19.51 -1.74 16.97
CA GLY A 373 -18.58 -2.14 18.03
C GLY A 373 -18.49 -1.14 19.18
N LEU A 374 -18.77 0.14 18.92
CA LEU A 374 -18.82 1.19 19.95
C LEU A 374 -20.23 1.32 20.52
N ASP A 375 -20.32 1.35 21.85
CA ASP A 375 -21.57 1.54 22.57
C ASP A 375 -21.88 3.03 22.74
N ASP A 376 -22.27 3.65 21.62
CA ASP A 376 -22.74 5.03 21.56
C ASP A 376 -24.07 5.08 20.79
N GLU A 377 -25.18 5.23 21.52
CA GLU A 377 -26.52 5.18 20.96
C GLU A 377 -26.77 6.31 19.94
N ILE A 378 -26.26 7.52 20.20
CA ILE A 378 -26.47 8.68 19.33
C ILE A 378 -25.75 8.45 18.01
N ILE A 379 -24.49 8.04 18.07
CA ILE A 379 -23.69 7.74 16.88
C ILE A 379 -24.27 6.55 16.12
N ASN A 380 -24.59 5.44 16.80
CA ASN A 380 -25.14 4.26 16.15
C ASN A 380 -26.48 4.55 15.45
N THR A 381 -27.34 5.37 16.07
CA THR A 381 -28.60 5.81 15.47
C THR A 381 -28.36 6.66 14.22
N ARG A 382 -27.41 7.60 14.28
CA ARG A 382 -27.04 8.44 13.13
C ARG A 382 -26.44 7.61 11.99
N ILE A 383 -25.55 6.67 12.29
CA ILE A 383 -24.99 5.75 11.28
C ILE A 383 -26.12 4.98 10.59
N ALA A 384 -27.03 4.39 11.37
CA ALA A 384 -28.14 3.63 10.84
C ALA A 384 -29.06 4.44 9.92
N ASN A 385 -29.35 5.70 10.27
CA ASN A 385 -30.30 6.53 9.54
C ASN A 385 -29.66 7.28 8.36
N ASP A 386 -28.45 7.82 8.57
CA ASP A 386 -27.85 8.78 7.64
C ASP A 386 -26.89 8.11 6.65
N TYR A 387 -26.25 6.99 7.03
CA TYR A 387 -25.15 6.40 6.27
C TYR A 387 -25.41 5.01 5.72
N ILE A 388 -26.17 4.15 6.42
CA ILE A 388 -26.41 2.76 6.02
C ILE A 388 -27.90 2.36 6.05
N SER A 389 -28.79 3.32 5.80
CA SER A 389 -30.23 3.13 5.91
C SER A 389 -30.78 2.10 4.93
N TYR A 390 -30.26 2.05 3.70
CA TYR A 390 -30.70 1.06 2.71
C TYR A 390 -30.25 -0.35 3.10
N THR A 391 -29.02 -0.51 3.57
CA THR A 391 -28.48 -1.80 4.07
C THR A 391 -29.29 -2.34 5.25
N LEU A 392 -29.80 -1.47 6.12
CA LEU A 392 -30.55 -1.90 7.30
C LEU A 392 -32.04 -2.10 7.04
N THR A 393 -32.66 -1.26 6.20
CA THR A 393 -34.12 -1.26 6.01
C THR A 393 -34.56 -1.91 4.70
N GLY A 394 -33.68 -2.02 3.71
CA GLY A 394 -34.01 -2.40 2.34
C GLY A 394 -34.81 -1.33 1.59
N VAL A 395 -35.07 -0.17 2.20
CA VAL A 395 -35.91 0.89 1.64
C VAL A 395 -35.03 1.98 1.04
N LEU A 396 -35.19 2.23 -0.25
CA LEU A 396 -34.48 3.29 -0.95
C LEU A 396 -35.05 4.66 -0.59
N THR A 397 -34.18 5.62 -0.30
CA THR A 397 -34.60 7.01 -0.12
C THR A 397 -35.14 7.57 -1.44
N LYS A 398 -36.26 8.30 -1.37
CA LYS A 398 -36.92 8.87 -2.56
C LYS A 398 -35.94 9.71 -3.40
N GLY A 399 -35.84 9.40 -4.69
CA GLY A 399 -35.00 10.13 -5.65
C GLY A 399 -33.54 9.71 -5.71
N LYS A 400 -33.12 8.67 -4.96
CA LYS A 400 -31.79 8.06 -5.11
C LYS A 400 -31.82 6.88 -6.06
N ASP A 401 -30.69 6.63 -6.71
CA ASP A 401 -30.46 5.40 -7.47
C ASP A 401 -30.02 4.25 -6.54
N ILE A 402 -30.50 3.04 -6.81
CA ILE A 402 -30.23 1.85 -5.97
C ILE A 402 -28.75 1.47 -6.01
N ASP A 403 -28.14 1.51 -7.19
CA ASP A 403 -26.74 1.12 -7.36
C ASP A 403 -25.81 2.17 -6.74
N GLU A 404 -26.08 3.45 -6.93
CA GLU A 404 -25.30 4.53 -6.31
C GLU A 404 -25.39 4.48 -4.77
N MET A 405 -26.60 4.31 -4.21
CA MET A 405 -26.77 4.18 -2.75
C MET A 405 -26.04 2.96 -2.22
N ARG A 406 -26.17 1.79 -2.88
CA ARG A 406 -25.47 0.58 -2.46
C ARG A 406 -23.95 0.75 -2.51
N ILE A 407 -23.40 1.31 -3.58
CA ILE A 407 -21.94 1.53 -3.72
C ILE A 407 -21.44 2.42 -2.59
N TYR A 408 -22.16 3.50 -2.28
CA TYR A 408 -21.84 4.40 -1.18
C TYR A 408 -21.82 3.68 0.17
N GLU A 409 -22.88 2.91 0.48
CA GLU A 409 -22.96 2.20 1.76
C GLU A 409 -21.92 1.07 1.88
N GLU A 410 -21.60 0.40 0.77
CA GLU A 410 -20.53 -0.60 0.70
C GLU A 410 -19.15 0.03 0.97
N GLU A 411 -18.87 1.20 0.40
CA GLU A 411 -17.64 1.97 0.70
C GLU A 411 -17.61 2.35 2.19
N PHE A 412 -18.68 2.96 2.69
CA PHE A 412 -18.78 3.35 4.10
C PHE A 412 -18.56 2.19 5.08
N LEU A 413 -19.13 1.01 4.79
CA LEU A 413 -18.95 -0.19 5.62
C LEU A 413 -17.57 -0.84 5.40
N GLY A 414 -17.01 -0.76 4.19
CA GLY A 414 -15.69 -1.30 3.85
C GLY A 414 -14.60 -0.67 4.70
N ASP A 415 -14.61 0.67 4.83
CA ASP A 415 -13.66 1.46 5.60
C ASP A 415 -13.48 0.96 7.06
N PHE A 416 -14.53 0.41 7.69
CA PHE A 416 -14.43 -0.17 9.05
C PHE A 416 -13.56 -1.43 9.07
N PHE A 417 -13.72 -2.33 8.11
CA PHE A 417 -12.92 -3.55 8.05
C PHE A 417 -11.47 -3.22 7.74
N GLU A 418 -11.23 -2.28 6.81
CA GLU A 418 -9.90 -1.79 6.48
C GLU A 418 -9.21 -1.19 7.72
N SER A 419 -9.92 -0.32 8.45
CA SER A 419 -9.41 0.30 9.67
C SER A 419 -9.09 -0.72 10.76
N TYR A 420 -9.91 -1.78 10.90
CA TYR A 420 -9.65 -2.88 11.81
C TYR A 420 -8.40 -3.69 11.43
N MET A 421 -8.24 -4.00 10.14
CA MET A 421 -7.07 -4.71 9.64
C MET A 421 -5.79 -3.88 9.78
N ALA A 422 -5.88 -2.56 9.60
CA ALA A 422 -4.78 -1.63 9.84
C ALA A 422 -4.36 -1.60 11.31
N ALA A 423 -5.33 -1.57 12.23
CA ALA A 423 -5.06 -1.65 13.65
C ALA A 423 -4.39 -2.99 14.01
N LEU A 424 -4.90 -4.11 13.50
CA LEU A 424 -4.25 -5.42 13.70
C LEU A 424 -2.82 -5.44 13.12
N LEU A 425 -2.60 -4.80 11.98
CA LEU A 425 -1.28 -4.70 11.37
C LEU A 425 -0.29 -3.90 12.23
N ILE A 426 -0.76 -2.85 12.90
CA ILE A 426 0.05 -2.01 13.79
C ILE A 426 0.41 -2.78 15.06
N GLU A 427 -0.55 -3.48 15.67
CA GLU A 427 -0.37 -4.13 16.96
C GLU A 427 0.24 -5.55 16.83
N GLN A 428 -0.23 -6.33 15.87
CA GLN A 428 0.01 -7.78 15.73
C GLN A 428 0.08 -8.19 14.25
N ALA A 429 1.10 -7.74 13.52
CA ALA A 429 1.23 -7.92 12.07
C ALA A 429 1.06 -9.37 11.58
N ASP A 430 1.64 -10.35 12.26
CA ASP A 430 1.53 -11.77 11.87
C ASP A 430 0.12 -12.33 12.07
N VAL A 431 -0.62 -11.82 13.06
CA VAL A 431 -2.02 -12.20 13.28
C VAL A 431 -2.87 -11.61 12.16
N ALA A 432 -2.65 -10.34 11.78
CA ALA A 432 -3.34 -9.69 10.67
C ALA A 432 -3.15 -10.47 9.35
N LYS A 433 -1.88 -10.79 9.02
CA LYS A 433 -1.51 -11.57 7.82
C LYS A 433 -2.20 -12.94 7.80
N ARG A 434 -2.14 -13.70 8.91
CA ARG A 434 -2.77 -15.04 8.98
C ARG A 434 -4.30 -14.98 8.87
N PHE A 435 -4.93 -14.05 9.59
CA PHE A 435 -6.38 -13.91 9.63
C PHE A 435 -6.98 -13.62 8.25
N ILE A 436 -6.45 -12.64 7.52
CA ILE A 436 -7.00 -12.30 6.20
C ILE A 436 -6.73 -13.40 5.17
N ARG A 437 -5.54 -14.03 5.21
CA ARG A 437 -5.21 -15.17 4.35
C ARG A 437 -6.16 -16.32 4.56
N GLU A 438 -6.56 -16.60 5.79
CA GLU A 438 -7.53 -17.64 6.09
C GLU A 438 -8.90 -17.34 5.49
N ILE A 439 -9.39 -16.10 5.63
CA ILE A 439 -10.64 -15.65 5.00
C ILE A 439 -10.57 -15.84 3.48
N TYR A 440 -9.50 -15.36 2.84
CA TYR A 440 -9.32 -15.46 1.39
C TYR A 440 -9.19 -16.90 0.90
N LYS A 441 -8.46 -17.77 1.61
CA LYS A 441 -8.38 -19.21 1.28
C LYS A 441 -9.75 -19.88 1.33
N ARG A 442 -10.55 -19.60 2.36
CA ARG A 442 -11.92 -20.13 2.48
C ARG A 442 -12.83 -19.62 1.36
N LEU A 443 -12.72 -18.34 0.99
CA LEU A 443 -13.42 -17.75 -0.16
C LEU A 443 -13.04 -18.44 -1.47
N LEU A 444 -11.74 -18.54 -1.75
CA LEU A 444 -11.25 -19.12 -2.99
C LEU A 444 -11.61 -20.60 -3.14
N SER A 445 -11.55 -21.39 -2.06
CA SER A 445 -11.98 -22.79 -2.06
C SER A 445 -13.39 -22.92 -2.62
N VAL A 446 -14.34 -22.17 -2.07
CA VAL A 446 -15.73 -22.29 -2.51
C VAL A 446 -15.95 -21.71 -3.90
N ILE A 447 -15.25 -20.62 -4.25
CA ILE A 447 -15.28 -20.07 -5.61
C ILE A 447 -14.86 -21.13 -6.63
N THR A 448 -13.77 -21.84 -6.36
CA THR A 448 -13.21 -22.84 -7.27
C THR A 448 -14.07 -24.08 -7.40
N GLU A 449 -14.79 -24.48 -6.35
CA GLU A 449 -15.78 -25.56 -6.41
C GLU A 449 -17.02 -25.20 -7.26
N THR A 450 -17.34 -23.91 -7.35
CA THR A 450 -18.63 -23.46 -7.87
C THR A 450 -18.56 -23.00 -9.33
N LEU A 451 -17.36 -22.71 -9.85
CA LEU A 451 -17.19 -22.14 -11.19
C LEU A 451 -16.18 -22.94 -12.03
N PRO A 452 -16.55 -23.39 -13.25
CA PRO A 452 -15.65 -24.12 -14.13
C PRO A 452 -14.46 -23.25 -14.60
N PRO A 453 -13.37 -23.87 -15.09
CA PRO A 453 -12.11 -23.19 -15.43
C PRO A 453 -12.21 -22.14 -16.55
N GLN A 454 -13.34 -22.05 -17.26
CA GLN A 454 -13.62 -21.05 -18.29
C GLN A 454 -14.37 -19.87 -17.67
N VAL A 455 -13.60 -18.98 -17.04
CA VAL A 455 -14.10 -17.90 -16.22
C VAL A 455 -14.33 -16.64 -17.06
N THR A 456 -15.59 -16.25 -17.27
CA THR A 456 -15.91 -14.88 -17.74
C THR A 456 -16.13 -13.97 -16.55
N TYR A 457 -15.70 -12.71 -16.68
CA TYR A 457 -15.87 -11.65 -15.68
C TYR A 457 -17.32 -11.58 -15.14
N GLN A 458 -18.29 -11.60 -16.05
CA GLN A 458 -19.71 -11.47 -15.72
C GLN A 458 -20.25 -12.62 -14.87
N HIS A 459 -19.83 -13.87 -15.14
CA HIS A 459 -20.21 -15.02 -14.33
C HIS A 459 -19.66 -14.90 -12.90
N TRP A 460 -18.44 -14.39 -12.77
CA TRP A 460 -17.77 -14.27 -11.46
C TRP A 460 -18.35 -13.13 -10.65
N THR A 461 -18.48 -11.94 -11.22
CA THR A 461 -19.03 -10.81 -10.47
C THR A 461 -20.49 -11.08 -10.07
N THR A 462 -21.31 -11.62 -10.97
CA THR A 462 -22.74 -11.85 -10.68
C THR A 462 -22.97 -13.02 -9.73
N ASN A 463 -22.24 -14.14 -9.87
CA ASN A 463 -22.47 -15.34 -9.04
C ASN A 463 -21.66 -15.36 -7.74
N ILE A 464 -20.52 -14.65 -7.66
CA ILE A 464 -19.66 -14.62 -6.45
C ILE A 464 -19.93 -13.37 -5.62
N LEU A 465 -20.02 -12.21 -6.26
CA LEU A 465 -20.25 -10.94 -5.56
C LEU A 465 -21.73 -10.57 -5.51
N GLY A 466 -22.57 -11.19 -6.34
CA GLY A 466 -23.99 -10.86 -6.47
C GLY A 466 -24.28 -9.70 -7.43
N ARG A 467 -23.28 -9.20 -8.18
CA ARG A 467 -23.47 -8.07 -9.11
C ARG A 467 -22.41 -7.98 -10.20
N ASN A 468 -22.72 -7.35 -11.33
CA ASN A 468 -21.69 -6.96 -12.30
C ASN A 468 -20.97 -5.69 -11.83
N ILE A 469 -19.63 -5.71 -11.72
CA ILE A 469 -18.83 -4.54 -11.33
C ILE A 469 -18.66 -3.55 -12.51
N TYR A 470 -18.77 -4.02 -13.77
CA TYR A 470 -18.87 -3.19 -14.97
C TYR A 470 -20.28 -3.29 -15.56
N CYS A 471 -21.25 -2.59 -14.97
CA CYS A 471 -22.44 -2.24 -15.73
C CYS A 471 -22.02 -1.19 -16.77
N LYS A 472 -21.98 -1.55 -18.06
CA LYS A 472 -22.12 -0.53 -19.09
C LYS A 472 -23.49 0.11 -18.84
N LYS A 473 -23.53 1.41 -18.51
CA LYS A 473 -24.76 2.18 -18.70
C LYS A 473 -25.14 1.98 -20.16
N GLU A 474 -26.20 1.21 -20.40
CA GLU A 474 -26.88 1.29 -21.68
C GLU A 474 -27.28 2.76 -21.80
N ILE A 475 -26.70 3.44 -22.78
CA ILE A 475 -27.10 4.78 -23.15
C ILE A 475 -28.50 4.58 -23.71
N ALA A 476 -29.51 4.92 -22.90
CA ALA A 476 -30.90 4.99 -23.32
C ALA A 476 -31.08 6.09 -24.36
#